data_AF-A0A950I3N9-F1
#
_entry.id   AF-A0A950I3N9-F1
#
_cell.length_a   1.000
_cell.length_b   1.000
_cell.length_c   1.000
_cell.angle_alpha   90.00
_cell.angle_beta   90.00
_cell.angle_gamma   90.00
#
_symmetry.space_group_name_H-M   'P 1'
#
loop_
_entity.id
_entity.type
_entity.pdbx_description
1 polymer ?
#
loop_
_entity_poly.entity_id
_entity_poly.type
_entity_poly.pdbx_seq_one_letter_code
_entity_poly.pdbx_strand_id
1 'polypeptide(L)'
;MKPLLALLLLCLAAAAAADTERLEAKVYRCGPEGRDLRGSPCPDTDRAASSVAYDVPSDADQAAARERASRSARLAAQFAREREAADAALRASAGAAAAPAPGTSDEPRQVVAHRVRPLRPYWPRPAGSATSH
;
A
#
# COMPACT_ATOMS: atom_id res chain seq x y z
N MET A 1 23.42 13.12 -21.58
CA MET A 1 22.27 12.79 -20.71
C MET A 1 21.95 11.29 -20.65
N LYS A 2 22.37 10.45 -21.61
CA LYS A 2 22.17 8.99 -21.59
C LYS A 2 22.97 8.19 -20.52
N PRO A 3 24.17 8.58 -20.04
CA PRO A 3 24.89 7.76 -19.06
C PRO A 3 24.27 7.84 -17.66
N LEU A 4 23.57 8.93 -17.35
CA LEU A 4 22.84 9.11 -16.08
C LEU A 4 21.68 8.12 -15.94
N LEU A 5 20.99 7.84 -17.05
CA LEU A 5 19.85 6.91 -17.07
C LEU A 5 20.32 5.45 -16.87
N ALA A 6 21.47 5.08 -17.44
CA ALA A 6 22.07 3.76 -17.25
C ALA A 6 22.55 3.54 -15.81
N LEU A 7 23.15 4.56 -15.18
CA LEU A 7 23.57 4.49 -13.79
C LEU A 7 22.38 4.33 -12.83
N LEU A 8 21.28 5.04 -13.11
CA LEU A 8 20.07 5.00 -12.29
C LEU A 8 19.35 3.64 -12.39
N LEU A 9 19.36 3.02 -13.59
CA LEU A 9 18.86 1.66 -13.80
C LEU A 9 19.70 0.59 -13.08
N LEU A 10 21.03 0.76 -13.04
CA LEU A 10 21.92 -0.18 -12.35
C LEU A 10 21.75 -0.12 -10.83
N CYS A 11 21.61 1.08 -10.25
CA CYS A 11 21.35 1.25 -8.82
C CYS A 11 19.98 0.69 -8.40
N LEU A 12 18.97 0.77 -9.28
CA LEU A 12 17.63 0.27 -8.98
C LEU A 12 17.58 -1.27 -8.97
N ALA A 13 18.40 -1.94 -9.80
CA ALA A 13 18.50 -3.39 -9.81
C ALA A 13 19.17 -3.97 -8.55
N ALA A 14 20.08 -3.22 -7.92
CA ALA A 14 20.75 -3.65 -6.69
C ALA A 14 19.85 -3.62 -5.45
N ALA A 15 18.80 -2.78 -5.45
CA ALA A 15 17.89 -2.64 -4.32
C ALA A 15 16.82 -3.76 -4.23
N ALA A 16 16.76 -4.67 -5.22
CA ALA A 16 15.76 -5.72 -5.31
C ALA A 16 16.25 -7.11 -4.83
N ALA A 17 17.48 -7.22 -4.32
CA ALA A 17 17.94 -8.44 -3.66
C ALA A 17 17.31 -8.52 -2.26
N ALA A 18 16.09 -9.06 -2.18
CA ALA A 18 15.55 -9.54 -0.93
C ALA A 18 16.35 -10.79 -0.55
N ASP A 19 17.18 -10.68 0.48
CA ASP A 19 18.01 -11.78 0.98
C ASP A 19 17.10 -12.78 1.69
N THR A 20 16.67 -13.78 0.93
CA THR A 20 15.89 -14.91 1.43
C THR A 20 16.79 -16.14 1.51
N GLU A 21 16.70 -16.86 2.63
CA GLU A 21 17.38 -18.12 2.83
C GLU A 21 16.41 -19.25 2.49
N ARG A 22 16.85 -20.16 1.61
CA ARG A 22 16.05 -21.32 1.23
C ARG A 22 16.33 -22.47 2.20
N LEU A 23 15.30 -22.89 2.93
CA LEU A 23 15.34 -23.98 3.89
C LEU A 23 14.53 -25.17 3.40
N GLU A 24 14.82 -26.35 3.93
CA GLU A 24 14.06 -27.56 3.67
C GLU A 24 13.41 -28.09 4.96
N ALA A 25 12.12 -28.42 4.90
CA ALA A 25 11.40 -29.06 5.98
C ALA A 25 10.91 -30.45 5.54
N LYS A 26 10.96 -31.41 6.47
CA LYS A 26 10.35 -32.73 6.28
C LYS A 26 8.89 -32.66 6.70
N VAL A 27 7.99 -33.04 5.81
CA VAL A 27 6.54 -33.12 6.05
C VAL A 27 6.01 -34.50 5.71
N TYR A 28 5.11 -35.00 6.54
CA TYR A 28 4.40 -36.26 6.37
C TYR A 28 3.00 -35.99 5.81
N ARG A 29 2.60 -36.74 4.78
CA ARG A 29 1.29 -36.62 4.13
C ARG A 29 0.33 -37.67 4.69
N CYS A 30 -0.42 -37.28 5.72
CA CYS A 30 -1.38 -38.14 6.41
C CYS A 30 -2.79 -38.05 5.81
N GLY A 31 -3.65 -38.99 6.20
CA GLY A 31 -5.06 -39.03 5.78
C GLY A 31 -5.29 -39.60 4.36
N PRO A 32 -6.56 -39.76 3.95
CA PRO A 32 -6.91 -40.19 2.61
C PRO A 32 -6.35 -39.19 1.59
N GLU A 33 -5.71 -39.69 0.53
CA GLU A 33 -5.03 -38.89 -0.49
C GLU A 33 -3.88 -37.99 -0.02
N GLY A 34 -3.43 -38.08 1.25
CA GLY A 34 -2.25 -37.34 1.73
C GLY A 34 -2.44 -35.82 1.81
N ARG A 35 -3.68 -35.38 2.07
CA ARG A 35 -4.05 -33.97 2.18
C ARG A 35 -3.61 -33.33 3.49
N ASP A 36 -3.46 -34.11 4.56
CA ASP A 36 -3.03 -33.58 5.85
C ASP A 36 -1.51 -33.56 5.92
N LEU A 37 -0.92 -32.36 5.94
CA LEU A 37 0.53 -32.19 6.12
C LEU A 37 0.85 -32.07 7.61
N ARG A 38 1.74 -32.95 8.10
CA ARG A 38 2.20 -32.96 9.49
C ARG A 38 3.71 -32.91 9.58
N GLY A 39 4.23 -32.34 10.66
CA GLY A 39 5.67 -32.37 10.97
C GLY A 39 6.14 -33.66 11.65
N SER A 40 5.21 -34.53 12.05
CA SER A 40 5.48 -35.81 12.70
C SER A 40 4.92 -36.99 11.88
N PRO A 41 5.47 -38.21 12.06
CA PRO A 41 4.98 -39.41 11.38
C PRO A 41 3.47 -39.63 11.57
N CYS A 42 2.82 -40.18 10.55
CA CYS A 42 1.38 -40.45 10.63
C CYS A 42 1.13 -41.63 11.58
N PRO A 43 0.15 -41.53 12.51
CA PRO A 43 -0.09 -42.57 13.51
C PRO A 43 -0.62 -43.87 12.89
N ASP A 44 -1.38 -43.77 11.80
CA ASP A 44 -2.07 -44.92 11.18
C ASP A 44 -1.33 -45.50 9.97
N THR A 45 -0.26 -44.85 9.49
CA THR A 45 0.45 -45.25 8.27
C THR A 45 1.93 -44.87 8.31
N ASP A 46 2.82 -45.79 7.92
CA ASP A 46 4.26 -45.53 7.77
C ASP A 46 4.61 -44.78 6.46
N ARG A 47 3.88 -43.71 6.16
CA ARG A 47 4.16 -42.91 4.96
C ARG A 47 5.48 -42.17 5.11
N ALA A 48 6.29 -42.22 4.06
CA ALA A 48 7.59 -41.54 4.02
C ALA A 48 7.42 -40.02 4.09
N ALA A 49 8.38 -39.37 4.75
CA ALA A 49 8.48 -37.92 4.75
C ALA A 49 8.86 -37.41 3.35
N SER A 50 8.27 -36.28 2.95
CA SER A 50 8.65 -35.52 1.77
C SER A 50 9.37 -34.25 2.21
N SER A 51 10.46 -33.89 1.53
CA SER A 51 11.10 -32.58 1.72
C SER A 51 10.33 -31.52 0.94
N VAL A 52 10.08 -30.38 1.59
CA VAL A 52 9.53 -29.19 0.97
C VAL A 52 10.51 -28.05 1.21
N ALA A 53 10.98 -27.46 0.12
CA ALA A 53 11.79 -26.25 0.16
C ALA A 53 10.89 -25.03 0.34
N TYR A 54 11.30 -24.12 1.23
CA TYR A 54 10.60 -22.87 1.49
C TYR A 54 11.62 -21.76 1.77
N ASP A 55 11.25 -20.53 1.44
CA ASP A 55 12.12 -19.37 1.63
C ASP A 55 11.75 -18.66 2.94
N VAL A 56 12.76 -18.28 3.72
CA VAL A 56 12.61 -17.47 4.93
C VAL A 56 13.36 -16.15 4.78
N PRO A 57 12.89 -15.05 5.40
CA PRO A 57 13.66 -13.82 5.45
C PRO A 57 14.96 -14.04 6.22
N SER A 58 16.07 -13.54 5.68
CA SER A 58 17.37 -13.55 6.37
C SER A 58 17.30 -12.85 7.73
N ASP A 59 18.24 -13.15 8.62
CA ASP A 59 18.33 -12.52 9.95
C ASP A 59 18.44 -11.00 9.87
N ALA A 60 19.16 -10.49 8.87
CA ALA A 60 19.29 -9.06 8.60
C ALA A 60 17.94 -8.42 8.24
N ASP A 61 17.17 -9.05 7.35
CA ASP A 61 15.84 -8.58 6.97
C ASP A 61 14.85 -8.65 8.13
N GLN A 62 14.91 -9.70 8.94
CA GLN A 62 14.10 -9.81 10.15
C GLN A 62 14.43 -8.69 11.15
N ALA A 63 15.72 -8.39 11.37
CA ALA A 63 16.13 -7.29 12.23
C ALA A 63 15.66 -5.93 11.69
N ALA A 64 15.85 -5.67 10.40
CA ALA A 64 15.40 -4.46 9.74
C ALA A 64 13.87 -4.30 9.77
N ALA A 65 13.12 -5.40 9.65
CA ALA A 65 11.66 -5.40 9.78
C ALA A 65 11.22 -5.05 11.22
N ARG A 66 11.86 -5.64 12.23
CA ARG A 66 11.60 -5.31 13.65
C ARG A 66 11.88 -3.84 13.95
N GLU A 67 13.00 -3.31 13.46
CA GLU A 67 13.34 -1.90 13.64
C GLU A 67 12.32 -0.98 12.96
N ARG A 68 11.96 -1.25 11.70
CA ARG A 68 10.91 -0.51 10.98
C ARG A 68 9.58 -0.53 11.74
N ALA A 69 9.14 -1.70 12.19
CA ALA A 69 7.91 -1.85 12.98
C ALA A 69 7.95 -1.01 14.26
N SER A 70 9.06 -1.02 14.99
CA SER A 70 9.22 -0.21 16.21
C SER A 70 9.15 1.29 15.95
N ARG A 71 9.75 1.77 14.86
CA ARG A 71 9.69 3.18 14.45
C ARG A 71 8.27 3.57 14.03
N SER A 72 7.63 2.74 13.21
CA SER A 72 6.24 2.96 12.79
C SER A 72 5.27 3.00 13.97
N ALA A 73 5.44 2.14 14.98
CA ALA A 73 4.63 2.14 16.18
C ALA A 73 4.77 3.45 16.98
N ARG A 74 6.00 3.98 17.11
CA ARG A 74 6.25 5.26 17.79
C ARG A 74 5.60 6.43 17.06
N LEU A 75 5.73 6.48 15.73
CA LEU A 75 5.11 7.51 14.90
C LEU A 75 3.58 7.42 14.96
N ALA A 76 3.01 6.23 14.89
CA ALA A 76 1.58 6.02 15.03
C ALA A 76 1.06 6.52 16.39
N ALA A 77 1.78 6.22 17.48
CA ALA A 77 1.45 6.71 18.81
C ALA A 77 1.56 8.24 18.92
N GLN A 78 2.53 8.86 18.25
CA GLN A 78 2.66 10.31 18.18
C GLN A 78 1.46 10.93 17.46
N PHE A 79 1.11 10.43 16.27
CA PHE A 79 -0.02 10.94 15.50
C PHE A 79 -1.35 10.74 16.22
N ALA A 80 -1.50 9.67 17.00
CA ALA A 80 -2.68 9.47 17.85
C ALA A 80 -2.81 10.59 18.89
N ARG A 81 -1.72 10.92 19.61
CA ARG A 81 -1.72 12.03 20.58
C ARG A 81 -1.97 13.39 19.93
N GLU A 82 -1.39 13.64 18.77
CA GLU A 82 -1.62 14.88 18.02
C GLU A 82 -3.08 15.04 17.61
N ARG A 83 -3.74 13.96 17.19
CA ARG A 83 -5.19 13.94 16.91
C ARG A 83 -6.01 14.24 18.14
N GLU A 84 -5.73 13.57 19.26
CA GLU A 84 -6.44 13.80 20.52
C GLU A 84 -6.30 15.26 21.00
N ALA A 85 -5.11 15.85 20.88
CA ALA A 85 -4.86 17.24 21.23
C ALA A 85 -5.62 18.21 20.30
N ALA A 86 -5.63 17.95 19.00
CA ALA A 86 -6.37 18.75 18.03
C ALA A 86 -7.89 18.68 18.31
N ASP A 87 -8.42 17.48 18.57
CA ASP A 87 -9.82 17.29 18.92
C ASP A 87 -10.18 18.01 20.22
N ALA A 88 -9.31 17.96 21.23
CA ALA A 88 -9.51 18.68 22.48
C ALA A 88 -9.50 20.21 22.28
N ALA A 89 -8.58 20.74 21.48
CA ALA A 89 -8.53 22.16 21.14
C ALA A 89 -9.79 22.61 20.37
N LEU A 90 -10.26 21.81 19.42
CA LEU A 90 -11.51 22.05 18.71
C LEU A 90 -12.70 22.06 19.66
N ARG A 91 -12.82 21.07 20.56
CA ARG A 91 -13.89 21.04 21.58
C ARG A 91 -13.83 22.25 22.52
N ALA A 92 -12.64 22.67 22.95
CA ALA A 92 -12.46 23.83 23.81
C ALA A 92 -12.90 25.13 23.10
N SER A 93 -12.55 25.29 21.82
CA SER A 93 -13.00 26.44 21.01
C SER A 93 -14.50 26.40 20.68
N ALA A 94 -15.08 25.21 20.49
CA ALA A 94 -16.50 25.00 20.25
C ALA A 94 -17.37 25.23 21.51
N GLY A 95 -16.77 25.20 22.71
CA GLY A 95 -17.44 25.59 23.95
C GLY A 95 -17.51 27.12 24.16
N ALA A 96 -16.62 27.89 23.51
CA ALA A 96 -16.60 29.36 23.60
C ALA A 96 -17.41 30.03 22.49
N ALA A 97 -17.60 29.37 21.35
CA ALA A 97 -18.62 29.75 20.38
C ALA A 97 -19.93 29.08 20.80
N ALA A 98 -20.88 29.85 21.35
CA ALA A 98 -22.24 29.40 21.57
C ALA A 98 -22.70 28.56 20.37
N ALA A 99 -23.09 27.31 20.62
CA ALA A 99 -23.73 26.50 19.61
C ALA A 99 -24.89 27.33 19.02
N PRO A 100 -24.93 27.58 17.70
CA PRO A 100 -26.19 28.01 17.12
C PRO A 100 -27.20 26.93 17.51
N ALA A 101 -28.28 27.34 18.16
CA ALA A 101 -29.42 26.49 18.46
C ALA A 101 -29.75 25.63 17.22
N PRO A 102 -30.36 24.43 17.36
CA PRO A 102 -30.86 23.67 16.22
C PRO A 102 -32.00 24.45 15.55
N GLY A 103 -31.63 25.47 14.78
CA GLY A 103 -32.45 26.31 13.96
C GLY A 103 -32.51 25.65 12.60
N THR A 104 -33.68 25.07 12.32
CA THR A 104 -34.28 24.91 10.99
C THR A 104 -33.30 24.93 9.81
N SER A 105 -32.94 23.74 9.34
CA SER A 105 -32.70 23.41 7.92
C SER A 105 -32.13 24.56 7.07
N ASP A 106 -30.83 24.81 7.21
CA ASP A 106 -30.11 25.66 6.25
C ASP A 106 -29.86 24.83 4.98
N GLU A 107 -30.62 25.16 3.95
CA GLU A 107 -30.47 24.71 2.57
C GLU A 107 -28.99 24.82 2.15
N PRO A 108 -28.42 23.83 1.43
CA PRO A 108 -27.03 23.92 1.02
C PRO A 108 -26.86 25.15 0.13
N ARG A 109 -26.20 26.18 0.66
CA ARG A 109 -25.81 27.38 -0.07
C ARG A 109 -24.95 26.94 -1.25
N GLN A 110 -25.58 26.85 -2.42
CA GLN A 110 -24.92 26.48 -3.67
C GLN A 110 -23.76 27.44 -3.90
N VAL A 111 -22.54 26.92 -3.82
CA VAL A 111 -21.37 27.61 -4.35
C VAL A 111 -21.61 27.71 -5.85
N VAL A 112 -21.93 28.90 -6.32
CA VAL A 112 -22.09 29.18 -7.74
C VAL A 112 -20.74 28.94 -8.39
N ALA A 113 -20.57 27.76 -8.99
CA ALA A 113 -19.41 27.45 -9.80
C ALA A 113 -19.42 28.41 -11.00
N HIS A 114 -18.51 29.39 -11.00
CA HIS A 114 -18.22 30.16 -12.20
C HIS A 114 -17.77 29.19 -13.29
N ARG A 115 -18.67 28.91 -14.25
CA ARG A 115 -18.32 28.15 -15.44
C ARG A 115 -17.29 28.95 -16.23
N VAL A 116 -16.02 28.59 -16.08
CA VAL A 116 -15.01 28.96 -17.06
C VAL A 116 -15.43 28.34 -18.38
N ARG A 117 -15.79 29.18 -19.35
CA ARG A 117 -16.21 28.73 -20.68
C ARG A 117 -15.00 28.05 -21.32
N PRO A 118 -15.04 26.76 -21.67
CA PRO A 118 -13.91 26.11 -22.31
C PRO A 118 -13.65 26.81 -23.64
N LEU A 119 -12.42 27.31 -23.82
CA LEU A 119 -11.93 27.76 -25.12
C LEU A 119 -12.06 26.57 -26.08
N ARG A 120 -12.84 26.75 -27.14
CA ARG A 120 -13.00 25.72 -28.18
C ARG A 120 -11.60 25.36 -28.72
N PRO A 121 -11.22 24.08 -28.77
CA PRO A 121 -10.01 23.68 -29.46
C PRO A 121 -10.12 24.06 -30.93
N TYR A 122 -9.18 24.87 -31.41
CA TYR A 122 -9.02 25.16 -32.83
C TYR A 122 -8.47 23.90 -33.49
N TRP A 123 -9.34 23.19 -34.20
CA TRP A 123 -8.92 22.11 -35.09
C TRP A 123 -8.62 22.69 -36.47
N PRO A 124 -7.40 22.52 -37.00
CA PRO A 124 -7.08 22.96 -38.35
C PRO A 124 -7.87 22.12 -39.37
N ARG A 125 -8.62 22.81 -40.23
CA ARG A 125 -9.36 22.20 -41.34
C ARG A 125 -8.34 21.65 -42.35
N PRO A 126 -8.43 20.37 -42.77
CA PRO A 126 -7.59 19.88 -43.86
C PRO A 126 -7.95 20.63 -45.15
N ALA A 127 -6.94 21.24 -45.75
CA ALA A 127 -7.04 21.90 -47.05
C ALA A 127 -7.43 20.85 -48.10
N GLY A 128 -8.57 21.08 -48.76
CA GLY A 128 -8.99 20.27 -49.89
C GLY A 128 -7.93 20.31 -50.98
N SER A 129 -7.52 19.14 -51.43
CA SER A 129 -6.75 18.92 -52.64
C SER A 129 -7.57 19.37 -53.85
N ALA A 130 -7.28 20.56 -54.37
CA ALA A 130 -7.70 20.97 -55.69
C ALA A 130 -6.77 20.30 -56.71
N THR A 131 -7.21 19.17 -57.26
CA THR A 131 -6.60 18.55 -58.44
C THR A 131 -7.02 19.37 -59.65
N SER A 132 -6.04 20.05 -60.28
CA SER A 132 -6.20 20.71 -61.57
C SER A 132 -6.15 19.66 -62.68
N HIS A 133 -7.09 19.72 -63.62
CA HIS A 133 -6.94 19.22 -64.99
C HIS A 133 -6.84 20.42 -65.93
#